data_AF-A0A6S7DYH5-F1
#
_entry.id   AF-A0A6S7DYH5-F1
#
_cell.length_a   1.000
_cell.length_b   1.000
_cell.length_c   1.000
_cell.angle_alpha   90.00
_cell.angle_beta   90.00
_cell.angle_gamma   90.00
#
_symmetry.space_group_name_H-M   'P 1'
#
loop_
_entity.id
_entity.type
_entity.pdbx_description
1 polymer ?
#
loop_
_entity_poly.entity_id
_entity_poly.type
_entity_poly.pdbx_seq_one_letter_code
_entity_poly.pdbx_strand_id
1 'polypeptide(L)'
;MLGVDAGDLLALLGVAACAVLAWKAAQRAGRSRGLLRLTALVCLALAAFFFYLWYAQYLKWDFNELGRHYDPVDEVVYTDAGFVWVLPAGVLLIAGLLCAWRGWRR
;
A
#
# COMPACT_ATOMS: atom_id res chain seq x y z
N MET A 1 -34.73 -4.69 5.45
CA MET A 1 -34.39 -3.28 5.14
C MET A 1 -33.13 -2.97 5.93
N LEU A 2 -31.98 -2.84 5.27
CA LEU A 2 -30.73 -2.44 5.91
C LEU A 2 -30.91 -0.99 6.40
N GLY A 3 -30.97 -0.78 7.71
CA GLY A 3 -31.06 0.54 8.31
C GLY A 3 -29.71 1.23 8.14
N VAL A 4 -29.63 2.19 7.22
CA VAL A 4 -28.47 3.08 7.10
C VAL A 4 -28.57 4.07 8.25
N ASP A 5 -27.77 3.87 9.30
CA ASP A 5 -27.77 4.76 10.44
C ASP A 5 -27.03 6.07 10.11
N ALA A 6 -27.34 7.14 10.84
CA ALA A 6 -26.72 8.45 10.62
C ALA A 6 -25.17 8.40 10.72
N GLY A 7 -24.64 7.46 11.50
CA GLY A 7 -23.20 7.19 11.59
C GLY A 7 -22.59 6.68 10.29
N ASP A 8 -23.28 5.78 9.58
CA ASP A 8 -22.81 5.24 8.29
C ASP A 8 -22.79 6.32 7.21
N LEU A 9 -23.80 7.18 7.19
CA LEU A 9 -23.85 8.34 6.29
C LEU A 9 -22.72 9.33 6.56
N LEU A 10 -22.42 9.64 7.82
CA LEU A 10 -21.31 10.52 8.19
C LEU A 10 -19.96 9.89 7.87
N ALA A 11 -19.79 8.59 8.08
CA ALA A 11 -18.58 7.86 7.70
C ALA A 11 -18.39 7.90 6.17
N LEU A 12 -19.43 7.63 5.39
CA LEU A 12 -19.40 7.70 3.93
C LEU A 12 -19.08 9.12 3.43
N LEU A 13 -19.69 10.15 4.00
CA LEU A 13 -19.38 11.55 3.67
C LEU A 13 -17.95 11.92 4.05
N GLY A 14 -17.45 11.46 5.19
CA GLY A 14 -16.06 11.64 5.62
C GLY A 14 -15.06 11.00 4.66
N VAL A 15 -15.30 9.74 4.29
CA VAL A 15 -14.47 9.01 3.30
C VAL A 15 -14.51 9.71 1.95
N ALA A 16 -15.69 10.11 1.47
CA ALA A 16 -15.85 10.84 0.22
C ALA A 16 -15.12 12.19 0.24
N ALA A 17 -15.22 12.95 1.33
CA ALA A 17 -14.52 14.21 1.50
C ALA A 17 -12.99 14.02 1.50
N CYS A 18 -12.48 13.03 2.24
CA CYS A 18 -11.06 12.67 2.24
C CYS A 18 -10.58 12.27 0.84
N ALA A 19 -11.36 11.47 0.11
CA ALA A 19 -11.03 11.07 -1.25
C ALA A 19 -10.99 12.28 -2.21
N VAL A 20 -11.95 13.22 -2.11
CA VAL A 20 -11.98 14.44 -2.92
C VAL A 20 -10.81 15.36 -2.58
N LEU A 21 -10.47 15.53 -1.30
CA LEU A 21 -9.34 16.34 -0.88
C LEU A 21 -8.01 15.73 -1.33
N ALA A 22 -7.83 14.42 -1.17
CA ALA A 22 -6.68 13.69 -1.69
C ALA A 22 -6.57 13.82 -3.22
N TRP A 23 -7.70 13.74 -3.93
CA TRP A 23 -7.75 13.93 -5.38
C TRP A 23 -7.35 15.35 -5.80
N LYS A 24 -7.87 16.38 -5.14
CA LYS A 24 -7.50 17.78 -5.42
C LYS A 24 -6.03 18.07 -5.08
N ALA A 25 -5.52 17.52 -3.98
CA ALA A 25 -4.12 17.62 -3.61
C ALA A 25 -3.22 16.93 -4.65
N ALA A 26 -3.60 15.74 -5.12
CA ALA A 26 -2.90 15.02 -6.19
C ALA A 26 -2.92 15.79 -7.52
N GLN A 27 -4.03 16.43 -7.88
CA GLN A 27 -4.11 17.30 -9.05
C GLN A 27 -3.19 18.52 -8.94
N ARG A 28 -3.11 19.12 -7.75
CA ARG A 28 -2.25 20.28 -7.50
C ARG A 28 -0.77 19.90 -7.45
N ALA A 29 -0.46 18.74 -6.87
CA ALA A 29 0.88 18.16 -6.87
C ALA A 29 1.35 17.78 -8.28
N GLY A 30 0.42 17.31 -9.12
CA GLY A 30 0.65 16.97 -10.53
C GLY A 30 1.07 18.13 -11.43
N ARG A 31 1.04 19.36 -10.92
CA ARG A 31 1.43 20.58 -11.66
C ARG A 31 2.95 20.80 -11.70
N SER A 32 3.70 20.20 -10.76
CA SER A 32 5.16 20.33 -10.71
C SER A 32 5.84 18.98 -11.02
N ARG A 33 6.61 18.94 -12.11
CA ARG A 33 7.29 17.72 -12.57
C ARG A 33 8.25 17.15 -11.51
N GLY A 34 8.91 18.03 -10.76
CA GLY A 34 9.81 17.65 -9.66
C GLY A 34 9.09 16.89 -8.56
N LEU A 35 7.92 17.37 -8.12
CA LEU A 35 7.14 16.70 -7.09
C LEU A 35 6.61 15.35 -7.57
N LEU A 36 6.11 15.25 -8.81
CA LEU A 36 5.65 13.95 -9.36
C LEU A 36 6.77 12.91 -9.40
N ARG A 37 7.99 13.31 -9.78
CA ARG A 37 9.15 12.41 -9.81
C ARG A 37 9.60 12.02 -8.41
N LEU A 38 9.61 12.96 -7.46
CA LEU A 38 9.92 12.69 -6.07
C LEU A 38 8.89 11.74 -5.44
N THR A 39 7.60 12.02 -5.61
CA THR A 39 6.51 11.13 -5.17
C THR A 39 6.65 9.75 -5.79
N ALA A 40 6.96 9.67 -7.09
CA ALA A 40 7.20 8.39 -7.75
C ALA A 40 8.35 7.61 -7.11
N LEU A 41 9.49 8.26 -6.89
CA LEU A 41 10.66 7.64 -6.23
C LEU A 41 10.32 7.15 -4.83
N VAL A 42 9.67 7.98 -4.01
CA VAL A 42 9.27 7.62 -2.64
C VAL A 42 8.29 6.45 -2.64
N CYS A 43 7.25 6.49 -3.48
CA CYS A 43 6.28 5.41 -3.60
C CYS A 43 6.94 4.10 -4.06
N LEU A 44 7.83 4.14 -5.06
CA LEU A 44 8.51 2.94 -5.56
C LEU A 44 9.49 2.38 -4.52
N ALA A 45 10.22 3.23 -3.81
CA ALA A 45 11.12 2.80 -2.73
C ALA A 45 10.34 2.13 -1.58
N LEU A 46 9.23 2.74 -1.16
CA LEU A 46 8.35 2.14 -0.15
C LEU A 46 7.70 0.85 -0.65
N ALA A 47 7.27 0.80 -1.92
CA ALA A 47 6.74 -0.42 -2.51
C ALA A 47 7.76 -1.56 -2.47
N ALA A 48 9.01 -1.29 -2.85
CA ALA A 48 10.11 -2.26 -2.77
C ALA A 48 10.37 -2.70 -1.32
N PHE A 49 10.35 -1.77 -0.36
CA PHE A 49 10.51 -2.09 1.05
C PHE A 49 9.39 -3.00 1.58
N PHE A 50 8.12 -2.67 1.34
CA PHE A 50 7.01 -3.53 1.77
C PHE A 50 6.99 -4.88 1.07
N PHE A 51 7.37 -4.91 -0.21
CA PHE A 51 7.50 -6.17 -0.94
C PHE A 51 8.63 -7.04 -0.35
N TYR A 52 9.75 -6.42 0.06
CA TYR A 52 10.81 -7.13 0.77
C TYR A 52 10.33 -7.67 2.12
N LEU A 53 9.56 -6.90 2.89
CA LEU A 53 8.95 -7.39 4.13
C LEU A 53 8.00 -8.57 3.87
N TRP A 54 7.15 -8.49 2.83
CA TRP A 54 6.31 -9.60 2.41
C TRP A 54 7.16 -10.83 2.04
N TYR A 55 8.22 -10.64 1.25
CA TYR A 55 9.13 -11.72 0.90
C TYR A 55 9.77 -12.36 2.12
N ALA A 56 10.34 -11.54 3.01
CA ALA A 56 11.09 -11.98 4.16
C ALA A 56 10.23 -12.64 5.25
N GLN A 57 8.98 -12.23 5.37
CA GLN A 57 8.06 -12.74 6.40
C GLN A 57 7.14 -13.86 5.89
N TYR A 58 6.91 -13.93 4.57
CA TYR A 58 5.94 -14.83 3.96
C TYR A 58 6.53 -15.64 2.81
N LEU A 59 6.84 -15.00 1.68
CA LEU A 59 7.07 -15.70 0.41
C LEU A 59 8.28 -16.66 0.42
N LYS A 60 9.31 -16.37 1.23
CA LYS A 60 10.53 -17.20 1.28
C LYS A 60 10.37 -18.50 2.08
N TRP A 61 9.31 -18.62 2.88
CA TRP A 61 9.14 -19.72 3.83
C TRP A 61 8.11 -20.74 3.37
N ASP A 62 8.29 -21.98 3.81
CA ASP A 62 7.31 -23.06 3.63
C ASP A 62 6.52 -23.24 4.94
N PHE A 63 5.22 -22.98 4.89
CA PHE A 63 4.34 -22.99 6.05
C PHE A 63 3.61 -24.33 6.17
N ASN A 64 3.48 -24.83 7.40
CA ASN A 64 2.68 -26.02 7.67
C ASN A 64 1.16 -25.74 7.62
N GLU A 65 0.35 -26.77 7.89
CA GLU A 65 -1.12 -26.69 7.92
C GLU A 65 -1.68 -25.67 8.93
N LEU A 66 -0.88 -25.28 9.94
CA LEU A 66 -1.23 -24.28 10.95
C LEU A 66 -0.75 -22.86 10.57
N GLY A 67 -0.19 -22.68 9.38
CA GLY A 67 0.31 -21.39 8.89
C GLY A 67 1.60 -20.94 9.60
N ARG A 68 2.41 -21.86 10.13
CA ARG A 68 3.63 -21.57 10.89
C ARG A 68 4.86 -22.20 10.25
N HIS A 69 5.95 -21.45 10.27
CA HIS A 69 7.28 -21.94 9.92
C HIS A 69 8.23 -21.66 11.10
N TYR A 70 8.91 -22.68 11.59
CA TYR A 70 9.91 -22.52 12.66
C TYR A 70 11.30 -22.54 12.04
N ASP A 71 12.04 -21.44 12.24
CA ASP A 71 13.45 -21.37 11.90
C ASP A 71 14.30 -21.81 13.10
N PRO A 72 15.01 -22.95 13.02
CA PRO A 72 15.81 -23.47 14.12
C PRO A 72 17.12 -22.70 14.33
N VAL A 73 17.55 -21.88 13.37
CA VAL A 73 18.80 -21.09 13.48
C VAL A 73 18.54 -19.81 14.26
N ASP A 74 17.51 -19.08 13.85
CA ASP A 74 17.13 -17.81 14.49
C ASP A 74 16.17 -18.03 15.67
N GLU A 75 15.70 -19.26 15.90
CA GLU A 75 14.69 -19.64 16.89
C GLU A 75 13.37 -18.85 16.78
N VAL A 76 13.05 -18.35 15.59
CA VAL A 76 11.86 -17.53 15.31
C VAL A 76 10.77 -18.35 14.63
N VAL A 77 9.51 -18.09 14.99
CA VAL A 77 8.34 -18.60 14.28
C VAL A 77 7.80 -17.52 13.34
N TYR A 78 7.81 -17.81 12.05
CA TYR A 78 7.15 -17.01 11.02
C TYR A 78 5.70 -17.46 10.85
N THR A 79 4.84 -16.51 10.46
CA THR A 79 3.40 -16.75 10.27
C THR A 79 2.93 -16.32 8.88
N ASP A 80 1.88 -16.99 8.41
CA ASP A 80 1.21 -16.68 7.15
C ASP A 80 0.61 -15.25 7.10
N ALA A 81 0.45 -14.61 8.26
CA ALA A 81 0.01 -13.21 8.39
C ALA A 81 0.95 -12.21 7.68
N GLY A 82 2.18 -12.61 7.37
CA GLY A 82 3.11 -11.82 6.56
C GLY A 82 2.55 -11.41 5.19
N PHE A 83 1.52 -12.09 4.67
CA PHE A 83 0.82 -11.72 3.44
C PHE A 83 0.30 -10.28 3.42
N VAL A 84 -0.06 -9.70 4.58
CA VAL A 84 -0.62 -8.34 4.69
C VAL A 84 0.27 -7.27 4.04
N TRP A 85 1.59 -7.48 4.01
CA TRP A 85 2.56 -6.53 3.45
C TRP A 85 2.49 -6.40 1.92
N VAL A 86 1.87 -7.35 1.21
CA VAL A 86 1.69 -7.26 -0.25
C VAL A 86 0.70 -6.15 -0.65
N LEU A 87 -0.29 -5.86 0.21
CA LEU A 87 -1.31 -4.85 -0.06
C LEU A 87 -0.73 -3.42 -0.13
N PRO A 88 -0.03 -2.91 0.90
CA PRO A 88 0.61 -1.60 0.80
C PRO A 88 1.68 -1.58 -0.30
N ALA A 89 2.42 -2.68 -0.51
CA ALA A 89 3.39 -2.79 -1.59
C ALA A 89 2.73 -2.56 -2.96
N GLY A 90 1.60 -3.23 -3.23
CA GLY A 90 0.86 -3.10 -4.48
C GLY A 90 0.28 -1.70 -4.69
N VAL A 91 -0.35 -1.11 -3.67
CA VAL A 91 -0.92 0.25 -3.75
C VAL A 91 0.17 1.28 -4.04
N LEU A 92 1.30 1.21 -3.32
CA LEU A 92 2.43 2.11 -3.52
C LEU A 92 3.11 1.92 -4.87
N LEU A 93 3.21 0.67 -5.35
CA LEU A 93 3.73 0.38 -6.69
C LEU A 93 2.88 1.04 -7.76
N ILE A 94 1.55 0.84 -7.72
CA ILE A 94 0.62 1.45 -8.66
C ILE A 94 0.72 2.98 -8.61
N ALA A 95 0.68 3.56 -7.41
CA ALA A 95 0.80 5.01 -7.24
C ALA A 95 2.14 5.55 -7.80
N GLY A 96 3.25 4.88 -7.50
CA GLY A 96 4.58 5.23 -7.96
C GLY A 96 4.71 5.17 -9.49
N LEU A 97 4.20 4.10 -10.11
CA LEU A 97 4.18 3.94 -11.57
C LEU A 97 3.32 5.01 -12.25
N LEU A 98 2.13 5.30 -11.71
CA LEU A 98 1.25 6.36 -12.23
C LEU A 98 1.92 7.74 -12.13
N CYS A 99 2.58 8.04 -11.02
CA CYS A 99 3.33 9.29 -10.84
C CYS A 99 4.54 9.38 -11.78
N ALA A 100 5.31 8.31 -11.94
CA ALA A 100 6.44 8.25 -12.86
C ALA A 100 5.99 8.48 -14.31
N TRP A 101 4.93 7.77 -14.72
CA TRP A 101 4.33 7.89 -16.04
C TRP A 101 3.87 9.31 -16.33
N ARG A 102 3.16 9.95 -15.40
CA ARG A 102 2.71 11.36 -15.54
C ARG A 102 3.89 12.35 -15.53
N GLY A 103 4.93 12.11 -14.73
CA GLY A 103 6.12 12.96 -14.63
C GLY A 103 7.08 12.88 -15.84
N TRP A 104 6.93 11.86 -16.69
CA TRP A 104 7.72 11.64 -17.90
C TRP A 104 6.97 11.82 -19.22
N ARG A 105 5.64 11.76 -19.26
CA ARG A 105 4.87 11.79 -20.53
C ARG A 105 4.60 13.17 -21.16
N ARG A 106 5.17 14.28 -20.68
CA ARG A 106 5.12 15.59 -21.36
C ARG A 106 6.34 16.42 -21.03
#